data_AF-A0A534VXP3-F1
#
_entry.id   AF-A0A534VXP3-F1
#
_cell.length_a   1.000
_cell.length_b   1.000
_cell.length_c   1.000
_cell.angle_alpha   90.00
_cell.angle_beta   90.00
_cell.angle_gamma   90.00
#
_symmetry.space_group_name_H-M   'P 1'
#
loop_
_entity.id
_entity.type
_entity.pdbx_description
1 polymer ?
#
loop_
_entity_poly.entity_id
_entity_poly.type
_entity_poly.pdbx_seq_one_letter_code
_entity_poly.pdbx_strand_id
1 'polypeptide(L)'
;MRRVAILLMLASGAARAWEPTDAASVDARIQALRAEWAGMDAAAVGTDKLKRARQGTKPAWVSRSAFRIDDGARRLYLGVGSAKLPAAAARALALQDALPSPVGTTPLDWYLDESTGTLYALTVEEKR
;
A
#
# COMPACT_ATOMS: atom_id res chain seq x y z
N MET A 1 -27.88 11.11 19.51
CA MET A 1 -27.23 11.30 18.19
C MET A 1 -25.89 11.98 18.42
N ARG A 2 -24.76 11.26 18.36
CA ARG A 2 -23.41 11.84 18.49
C ARG A 2 -22.71 11.74 17.15
N ARG A 3 -22.59 12.87 16.45
CA ARG A 3 -21.78 13.01 15.23
C ARG A 3 -20.32 13.12 15.68
N VAL A 4 -19.56 12.04 15.57
CA VAL A 4 -18.11 12.08 15.76
C VAL A 4 -17.52 12.68 14.49
N ALA A 5 -17.15 13.95 14.57
CA ALA A 5 -16.37 14.62 13.54
C ALA A 5 -14.94 14.10 13.64
N ILE A 6 -14.57 13.18 12.76
CA ILE A 6 -13.17 12.74 12.61
C ILE A 6 -12.45 13.85 11.84
N LEU A 7 -11.61 14.61 12.55
CA LEU A 7 -10.67 15.55 11.95
C LEU A 7 -9.73 14.78 11.01
N LEU A 8 -9.89 14.97 9.71
CA LEU A 8 -8.87 14.69 8.70
C LEU A 8 -7.75 15.73 8.87
N MET A 9 -6.76 15.45 9.71
CA MET A 9 -5.47 16.14 9.62
C MET A 9 -4.76 15.69 8.35
N LEU A 10 -4.93 16.45 7.28
CA LEU A 10 -4.07 16.42 6.10
C LEU A 10 -2.70 16.97 6.51
N ALA A 11 -1.85 16.10 7.06
CA ALA A 11 -0.43 16.40 7.24
C ALA A 11 0.24 16.41 5.86
N SER A 12 0.20 17.57 5.20
CA SER A 12 1.03 17.89 4.03
C SER A 12 2.49 18.06 4.45
N GLY A 13 3.13 16.99 4.90
CA GLY A 13 4.58 16.87 5.00
C GLY A 13 5.10 16.22 3.72
N ALA A 14 6.21 16.74 3.17
CA ALA A 14 6.89 16.19 1.99
C ALA A 14 6.74 14.66 1.92
N ALA A 15 6.13 14.14 0.85
CA ALA A 15 5.58 12.78 0.69
C ALA A 15 6.48 11.71 1.33
N ARG A 16 6.32 11.55 2.64
CA ARG A 16 7.05 10.56 3.43
C ARG A 16 6.36 9.26 3.12
N ALA A 17 7.16 8.24 2.84
CA ALA A 17 6.63 6.91 2.61
C ALA A 17 5.64 6.56 3.73
N TRP A 18 4.44 6.14 3.33
CA TRP A 18 3.42 5.78 4.30
C TRP A 18 3.87 4.53 5.06
N GLU A 19 3.67 4.56 6.38
CA GLU A 19 4.04 3.48 7.29
C GLU A 19 2.81 3.02 8.08
N PRO A 20 2.60 1.69 8.23
CA PRO A 20 1.59 1.15 9.14
C PRO A 20 2.10 1.23 10.58
N THR A 21 1.67 2.25 11.32
CA THR A 21 2.07 2.48 12.73
C THR A 21 1.17 1.76 13.72
N ASP A 22 -0.12 1.69 13.41
CA ASP A 22 -1.18 1.14 14.25
C ASP A 22 -2.38 0.73 13.37
N ALA A 23 -3.40 0.09 13.95
CA ALA A 23 -4.57 -0.36 13.19
C ALA A 23 -5.37 0.79 12.57
N ALA A 24 -5.43 1.96 13.23
CA ALA A 24 -6.12 3.13 12.70
C ALA A 24 -5.42 3.69 11.45
N SER A 25 -4.08 3.67 11.42
CA SER A 25 -3.29 4.08 10.26
C SER A 25 -3.56 3.19 9.04
N VAL A 26 -3.70 1.88 9.27
CA VAL A 26 -4.05 0.88 8.24
C VAL A 26 -5.47 1.11 7.75
N ASP A 27 -6.43 1.26 8.65
CA ASP A 27 -7.82 1.54 8.30
C ASP A 27 -7.95 2.84 7.50
N ALA A 28 -7.26 3.91 7.92
CA ALA A 28 -7.23 5.19 7.22
C ALA A 28 -6.66 5.05 5.80
N ARG A 29 -5.59 4.26 5.63
CA ARG A 29 -5.00 3.99 4.31
C ARG A 29 -5.97 3.23 3.40
N ILE A 30 -6.65 2.21 3.92
CA ILE A 30 -7.67 1.46 3.18
C ILE A 30 -8.82 2.38 2.73
N GLN A 31 -9.32 3.22 3.63
CA GLN A 31 -10.41 4.15 3.31
C GLN A 31 -9.98 5.21 2.28
N ALA A 32 -8.76 5.74 2.40
CA ALA A 32 -8.22 6.69 1.43
C ALA A 32 -8.13 6.06 0.02
N LEU A 33 -7.55 4.85 -0.10
CA LEU A 33 -7.47 4.16 -1.39
C LEU A 33 -8.84 3.85 -1.99
N ARG A 34 -9.81 3.42 -1.16
CA ARG A 34 -11.19 3.17 -1.60
C ARG A 34 -11.87 4.43 -2.11
N ALA A 35 -11.69 5.56 -1.42
CA ALA A 35 -12.27 6.84 -1.82
C ALA A 35 -11.62 7.38 -3.10
N GLU A 36 -10.29 7.29 -3.20
CA GLU A 36 -9.54 7.74 -4.37
C GLU A 36 -9.87 6.92 -5.62
N TRP A 37 -10.07 5.60 -5.47
CA TRP A 37 -10.38 4.70 -6.57
C TRP A 37 -11.87 4.52 -6.85
N ALA A 38 -12.73 5.22 -6.11
CA ALA A 38 -14.17 5.16 -6.33
C ALA A 38 -14.50 5.68 -7.73
N GLY A 39 -15.05 4.81 -8.58
CA GLY A 39 -15.40 5.15 -9.95
C GLY A 39 -14.23 5.16 -10.94
N MET A 40 -13.02 4.80 -10.51
CA MET A 40 -11.89 4.56 -11.44
C MET A 40 -12.03 3.19 -12.09
N ASP A 41 -11.70 3.10 -13.38
CA ASP A 41 -11.53 1.81 -14.03
C ASP A 41 -10.24 1.12 -13.58
N ALA A 42 -10.09 -0.17 -13.94
CA ALA A 42 -8.94 -0.96 -13.54
C ALA A 42 -7.62 -0.32 -14.01
N ALA A 43 -7.54 0.16 -15.27
CA ALA A 43 -6.35 0.75 -15.87
C ALA A 43 -5.89 2.01 -15.13
N ALA A 44 -6.84 2.86 -14.74
CA ALA A 44 -6.60 4.05 -13.95
C ALA A 44 -6.09 3.68 -12.55
N VAL A 45 -6.68 2.67 -11.89
CA VAL A 45 -6.19 2.16 -10.60
C VAL A 45 -4.77 1.59 -10.72
N GLY A 46 -4.47 0.84 -11.78
CA GLY A 46 -3.13 0.30 -12.05
C GLY A 46 -2.08 1.39 -12.21
N THR A 47 -2.44 2.46 -12.94
CA THR A 47 -1.57 3.63 -13.14
C THR A 47 -1.29 4.36 -11.82
N ASP A 48 -2.31 4.52 -10.98
CA ASP A 48 -2.16 5.17 -9.68
C ASP A 48 -1.29 4.33 -8.71
N LYS A 49 -1.45 3.00 -8.69
CA LYS A 49 -0.55 2.09 -7.94
C LYS A 49 0.91 2.26 -8.37
N LEU A 50 1.18 2.35 -9.67
CA LEU A 50 2.53 2.57 -10.19
C LEU A 50 3.09 3.93 -9.77
N LYS A 51 2.26 4.99 -9.82
CA LYS A 51 2.66 6.32 -9.34
C LYS A 51 3.05 6.29 -7.87
N ARG A 52 2.29 5.58 -7.03
CA ARG A 52 2.60 5.39 -5.59
C ARG A 52 3.86 4.56 -5.38
N ALA A 53 4.04 3.50 -6.17
CA ALA A 53 5.23 2.66 -6.10
C ALA A 53 6.52 3.46 -6.34
N ARG A 54 6.49 4.43 -7.26
CA ARG A 54 7.62 5.31 -7.58
C ARG A 54 7.84 6.46 -6.58
N GLN A 55 7.43 6.28 -5.33
CA GLN A 55 7.74 7.22 -4.25
C GLN A 55 9.26 7.34 -4.06
N GLY A 56 9.76 8.56 -3.87
CA GLY A 56 11.21 8.82 -3.76
C GLY A 56 11.85 8.36 -2.44
N THR A 57 11.04 8.05 -1.43
CA THR A 57 11.51 7.54 -0.13
C THR A 57 11.20 6.06 -0.02
N LYS A 58 12.21 5.24 0.32
CA LYS A 58 12.01 3.82 0.61
C LYS A 58 11.28 3.65 1.95
N PRO A 59 10.09 3.03 1.99
CA PRO A 59 9.43 2.71 3.24
C PRO A 59 10.22 1.70 4.08
N ALA A 60 10.14 1.81 5.40
CA ALA A 60 10.77 0.91 6.36
C ALA A 60 10.21 -0.51 6.29
N TRP A 61 8.92 -0.66 5.96
CA TRP A 61 8.31 -1.98 5.78
C TRP A 61 8.95 -2.78 4.63
N VAL A 62 9.59 -2.16 3.64
CA VAL A 62 10.24 -2.87 2.51
C VAL A 62 11.36 -3.81 2.96
N SER A 63 12.02 -3.51 4.08
CA SER A 63 13.09 -4.36 4.63
C SER A 63 12.55 -5.52 5.49
N ARG A 64 11.22 -5.70 5.57
CA ARG A 64 10.56 -6.75 6.35
C ARG A 64 10.00 -7.81 5.41
N SER A 65 9.91 -9.05 5.87
CA SER A 65 9.16 -10.11 5.15
C SER A 65 7.68 -10.13 5.60
N ALA A 66 7.45 -9.98 6.91
CA ALA A 66 6.14 -9.84 7.51
C ALA A 66 6.28 -9.21 8.90
N PHE A 67 5.20 -8.66 9.44
CA PHE A 67 5.10 -8.16 10.80
C PHE A 67 3.63 -8.10 11.23
N ARG A 68 3.39 -7.85 12.52
CA ARG A 68 2.03 -7.71 13.05
C ARG A 68 1.87 -6.41 13.81
N ILE A 69 0.64 -5.93 13.87
CA ILE A 69 0.21 -4.84 14.74
C ILE A 69 -0.84 -5.42 15.69
N ASP A 70 -0.56 -5.34 16.99
CA ASP A 70 -1.50 -5.70 18.05
C ASP A 70 -2.18 -4.41 18.53
N ASP A 71 -3.51 -4.30 18.37
CA ASP A 71 -4.31 -3.16 18.81
C ASP A 71 -5.52 -3.63 19.63
N GLY A 72 -5.30 -3.77 20.95
CA GLY A 72 -6.28 -4.33 21.87
C GLY A 72 -6.67 -5.76 21.48
N ALA A 73 -7.93 -5.95 21.07
CA ALA A 73 -8.46 -7.23 20.63
C ALA A 73 -8.20 -7.54 19.14
N ARG A 74 -7.74 -6.56 18.36
CA ARG A 74 -7.46 -6.72 16.92
C ARG A 74 -6.01 -7.09 16.72
N ARG A 75 -5.76 -8.02 15.80
CA ARG A 75 -4.43 -8.35 15.31
C ARG A 75 -4.40 -8.27 13.79
N LEU A 76 -3.57 -7.36 13.28
CA LEU A 76 -3.31 -7.22 11.86
C LEU A 76 -2.01 -7.91 11.51
N TYR A 77 -2.05 -8.77 10.49
CA TYR A 77 -0.86 -9.39 9.93
C TYR A 77 -0.53 -8.70 8.61
N LEU A 78 0.68 -8.14 8.51
CA LEU A 78 1.16 -7.45 7.34
C LEU A 78 2.27 -8.26 6.68
N GLY A 79 2.10 -8.55 5.40
CA GLY A 79 3.05 -9.28 4.57
C GLY A 79 3.71 -8.36 3.54
N VAL A 80 4.96 -8.64 3.19
CA VAL A 80 5.68 -7.90 2.14
C VAL A 80 6.04 -8.89 1.04
N GLY A 81 5.36 -8.78 -0.09
CA GLY A 81 5.69 -9.49 -1.31
C GLY A 81 6.66 -8.68 -2.16
N SER A 82 7.50 -9.35 -2.94
CA SER A 82 8.38 -8.70 -3.91
C SER A 82 8.46 -9.46 -5.23
N ALA A 83 8.54 -8.74 -6.33
CA ALA A 83 8.74 -9.30 -7.66
C ALA A 83 9.76 -8.45 -8.45
N LYS A 84 10.67 -9.11 -9.18
CA LYS A 84 11.50 -8.40 -10.16
C LYS A 84 10.67 -8.06 -11.38
N LEU A 85 10.70 -6.79 -11.77
CA LEU A 85 10.10 -6.34 -13.00
C LEU A 85 11.10 -6.45 -14.15
N PRO A 86 10.70 -7.00 -15.32
CA PRO A 86 11.46 -6.85 -16.54
C PRO A 86 11.74 -5.37 -16.82
N ALA A 87 12.93 -5.02 -17.32
CA ALA A 87 13.31 -3.63 -17.58
C ALA A 87 12.33 -2.89 -18.52
N ALA A 88 11.66 -3.62 -19.42
CA ALA A 88 10.58 -3.09 -20.28
C ALA A 88 9.28 -2.82 -19.50
N ALA A 89 8.93 -3.67 -18.52
CA ALA A 89 7.75 -3.52 -17.67
C ALA A 89 7.92 -2.40 -16.63
N ALA A 90 9.14 -2.17 -16.14
CA ALA A 90 9.42 -1.01 -15.27
C ALA A 90 9.13 0.34 -15.96
N ARG A 91 9.13 0.37 -17.31
CA ARG A 91 8.85 1.56 -18.14
C ARG A 91 7.39 1.64 -18.64
N ALA A 92 6.67 0.53 -18.67
CA ALA A 92 5.33 0.45 -19.25
C ALA A 92 4.25 0.16 -18.19
N LEU A 93 3.03 0.65 -18.42
CA LEU A 93 1.81 0.42 -17.62
C LEU A 93 1.45 -1.07 -17.35
N ALA A 94 2.26 -2.04 -17.79
CA ALA A 94 2.05 -3.49 -17.70
C ALA A 94 2.15 -4.06 -16.26
N LEU A 95 2.33 -3.22 -15.25
CA LEU A 95 2.39 -3.66 -13.84
C LEU A 95 1.07 -4.20 -13.31
N GLN A 96 -0.06 -3.92 -13.98
CA GLN A 96 -1.38 -4.36 -13.53
C GLN A 96 -1.45 -5.88 -13.32
N ASP A 97 -0.78 -6.65 -14.17
CA ASP A 97 -0.69 -8.12 -14.10
C ASP A 97 0.50 -8.61 -13.25
N ALA A 98 1.47 -7.74 -12.95
CA ALA A 98 2.71 -8.09 -12.27
C ALA A 98 2.71 -7.79 -10.77
N LEU A 99 1.67 -7.11 -10.26
CA LEU A 99 1.54 -6.79 -8.85
C LEU A 99 1.26 -8.08 -8.06
N PRO A 100 2.21 -8.55 -7.21
CA PRO A 100 1.97 -9.73 -6.41
C PRO A 100 0.85 -9.41 -5.43
N SER A 101 -0.30 -10.07 -5.60
CA SER A 101 -1.35 -10.11 -4.59
C SER A 101 -1.49 -11.56 -4.15
N PRO A 102 -1.04 -11.94 -2.94
CA PRO A 102 -1.41 -13.21 -2.36
C PRO A 102 -2.93 -13.34 -2.35
N VAL A 103 -3.45 -14.44 -2.89
CA VAL A 103 -4.89 -14.75 -2.95
C VAL A 103 -5.48 -14.62 -1.54
N GLY A 104 -6.48 -13.73 -1.38
CA GLY A 104 -7.14 -13.48 -0.10
C GLY A 104 -6.59 -12.31 0.74
N THR A 105 -5.55 -11.61 0.26
CA THR A 105 -5.01 -10.41 0.94
C THR A 105 -5.25 -9.15 0.12
N THR A 106 -5.51 -8.02 0.78
CA THR A 106 -5.69 -6.72 0.11
C THR A 106 -4.36 -5.98 0.08
N PRO A 107 -3.80 -5.67 -1.11
CA PRO A 107 -2.64 -4.81 -1.23
C PRO A 107 -2.92 -3.42 -0.65
N LEU A 108 -2.05 -2.97 0.24
CA LEU A 108 -2.20 -1.75 1.04
C LEU A 108 -1.25 -0.64 0.61
N ASP A 109 -0.04 -0.98 0.18
CA ASP A 109 0.91 -0.02 -0.39
C ASP A 109 1.95 -0.68 -1.30
N TRP A 110 2.69 0.13 -2.06
CA TRP A 110 3.68 -0.32 -3.03
C TRP A 110 4.96 0.51 -2.99
N TYR A 111 6.07 -0.13 -3.35
CA TYR A 111 7.35 0.55 -3.54
C TYR A 111 8.12 -0.09 -4.70
N LEU A 112 8.62 0.73 -5.62
CA LEU A 112 9.51 0.29 -6.69
C LEU A 112 10.92 0.75 -6.38
N ASP A 113 11.81 -0.19 -6.15
CA ASP A 113 13.24 0.06 -6.14
C ASP A 113 13.74 0.06 -7.59
N GLU A 114 13.88 1.26 -8.17
CA GLU A 114 14.33 1.42 -9.56
C GLU A 114 15.79 0.98 -9.77
N SER A 115 16.61 0.99 -8.71
CA SER A 115 18.02 0.56 -8.81
C SER A 115 18.15 -0.94 -9.02
N THR A 116 17.22 -1.71 -8.45
CA THR A 116 17.21 -3.18 -8.56
C THR A 116 16.12 -3.70 -9.50
N GLY A 117 15.21 -2.83 -9.95
CA GLY A 117 14.01 -3.20 -10.71
C GLY A 117 13.02 -4.04 -9.88
N THR A 118 13.02 -3.90 -8.55
CA THR A 118 12.20 -4.74 -7.67
C THR A 118 10.98 -3.98 -7.20
N LEU A 119 9.80 -4.54 -7.47
CA LEU A 119 8.54 -4.06 -6.95
C LEU A 119 8.19 -4.78 -5.67
N TYR A 120 7.89 -4.02 -4.62
CA TYR A 120 7.41 -4.49 -3.34
C TYR A 120 5.94 -4.12 -3.17
N ALA A 121 5.17 -5.02 -2.58
CA ALA A 121 3.78 -4.80 -2.21
C ALA A 121 3.58 -5.17 -0.74
N LEU A 122 3.06 -4.24 0.03
CA LEU A 122 2.60 -4.49 1.39
C LEU A 122 1.15 -4.97 1.32
N THR A 123 0.84 -6.05 2.01
CA THR A 123 -0.49 -6.63 2.10
C THR A 123 -0.94 -6.73 3.54
N VAL A 124 -2.24 -6.75 3.77
CA VAL A 124 -2.83 -6.95 5.10
C VAL A 124 -3.82 -8.11 5.08
N GLU A 125 -3.74 -8.92 6.13
CA GLU A 125 -4.71 -9.94 6.52
C GLU A 125 -5.19 -9.65 7.94
N GLU A 126 -6.49 -9.47 8.11
CA GLU A 126 -7.13 -9.36 9.43
C GLU A 126 -7.63 -10.75 9.84
N LYS A 127 -7.12 -11.29 10.96
CA LYS A 127 -7.74 -12.44 11.61
C LYS A 127 -8.62 -11.95 12.75
N ARG A 128 -9.91 -12.25 12.66
CA ARG A 128 -10.90 -12.05 13.73
C ARG A 128 -10.96 -13.27 14.64
#